data_AF-A0A8T3LPC7-F1
#
_entry.id   AF-A0A8T3LPC7-F1
#
_cell.length_a   1.000
_cell.length_b   1.000
_cell.length_c   1.000
_cell.angle_alpha   90.00
_cell.angle_beta   90.00
_cell.angle_gamma   90.00
#
_symmetry.space_group_name_H-M   'P 1'
#
loop_
_entity.id
_entity.type
_entity.pdbx_description
1 polymer ?
#
loop_
_entity_poly.entity_id
_entity_poly.type
_entity_poly.pdbx_seq_one_letter_code
_entity_poly.pdbx_strand_id
1 'polypeptide(L)'
;VIMLSGTLSLNQIVVNQAGWFWDWYVFQQPLAFVIFFIAATAEGNRTPFDLAEADSEIVAGFATEYSGMRFGFFFFAEYVSVFVLSALTVTLFFGGWNAPVDGNEILRWLNLVPPSGAIDLGSLGLGLLFLIALGPPVLIVLLALPFWMLRSDRSFLRSLLVGFLLFNLLVMAAVGVWLAINFEAAIGLFWFFAKTYFFVVTFVWMRGTLPRVRIDQLMGFAWKWLLPASVLNLFITAIAILGARVIRGELTL
;
A
#
# COMPACT_ATOMS: atom_id res chain seq x y z
N VAL A 1 12.27 9.68 8.91
CA VAL A 1 10.97 9.07 9.29
C VAL A 1 11.04 8.38 10.65
N ILE A 2 11.80 7.29 10.81
CA ILE A 2 11.83 6.52 12.08
C ILE A 2 12.22 7.37 13.31
N MET A 3 13.23 8.24 13.18
CA MET A 3 13.61 9.14 14.30
C MET A 3 12.50 10.13 14.67
N LEU A 4 11.66 10.55 13.70
CA LEU A 4 10.54 11.44 13.95
C LEU A 4 9.34 10.69 14.55
N SER A 5 9.08 9.47 14.08
CA SER A 5 7.96 8.65 14.56
C SER A 5 8.24 7.96 15.90
N GLY A 6 9.51 7.77 16.27
CA GLY A 6 9.91 7.07 17.50
C GLY A 6 9.58 5.57 17.51
N THR A 7 9.24 4.98 16.36
CA THR A 7 8.75 3.59 16.25
C THR A 7 9.11 2.98 14.90
N LEU A 8 9.28 1.65 14.89
CA LEU A 8 9.51 0.83 13.69
C LEU A 8 8.21 0.23 13.13
N SER A 9 7.08 0.37 13.83
CA SER A 9 5.80 -0.12 13.36
C SER A 9 5.27 0.78 12.24
N LEU A 10 5.05 0.21 11.05
CA LEU A 10 4.50 0.92 9.89
C LEU A 10 3.10 1.50 10.18
N ASN A 11 2.30 0.78 10.97
CA ASN A 11 0.98 1.28 11.37
C ASN A 11 1.11 2.56 12.20
N GLN A 12 1.93 2.53 13.26
CA GLN A 12 2.14 3.72 14.08
C GLN A 12 2.78 4.88 13.30
N ILE A 13 3.66 4.59 12.34
CA ILE A 13 4.23 5.61 11.44
C ILE A 13 3.12 6.32 10.65
N VAL A 14 2.12 5.59 10.17
CA VAL A 14 0.97 6.16 9.45
C VAL A 14 0.06 6.94 10.40
N VAL A 15 -0.24 6.40 11.58
CA VAL A 15 -1.08 7.08 12.59
C VAL A 15 -0.43 8.39 13.06
N ASN A 16 0.90 8.44 13.20
CA ASN A 16 1.62 9.65 13.58
C ASN A 16 1.63 10.73 12.48
N GLN A 17 1.21 10.39 11.26
CA GLN A 17 1.01 11.31 10.14
C GLN A 17 -0.47 11.65 9.93
N ALA A 18 -1.33 11.33 10.91
CA ALA A 18 -2.74 11.73 10.89
C ALA A 18 -2.88 13.22 11.23
N GLY A 19 -3.83 13.88 10.59
CA GLY A 19 -4.02 15.32 10.71
C GLY A 19 -4.23 15.96 9.34
N TRP A 20 -3.70 17.16 9.19
CA TRP A 20 -3.80 17.91 7.95
C TRP A 20 -2.72 17.49 6.94
N PHE A 21 -2.87 17.85 5.66
CA PHE A 21 -1.88 17.49 4.64
C PHE A 21 -0.45 17.96 4.96
N TRP A 22 -0.28 19.02 5.76
CA TRP A 22 1.02 19.57 6.16
C TRP A 22 1.75 18.70 7.20
N ASP A 23 1.04 17.81 7.90
CA ASP A 23 1.60 16.96 8.95
C ASP A 23 2.36 15.75 8.38
N TRP A 24 2.26 15.53 7.06
CA TRP A 24 2.94 14.45 6.38
C TRP A 24 4.46 14.63 6.38
N TYR A 25 5.19 13.52 6.46
CA TYR A 25 6.64 13.53 6.54
C TYR A 25 7.33 14.06 5.27
N VAL A 26 6.63 14.13 4.13
CA VAL A 26 7.16 14.79 2.93
C VAL A 26 7.48 16.27 3.17
N PHE A 27 6.66 16.98 3.95
CA PHE A 27 6.87 18.40 4.24
C PHE A 27 7.90 18.63 5.35
N GLN A 28 7.96 17.72 6.32
CA GLN A 28 8.94 17.79 7.40
C GLN A 28 10.34 17.38 6.95
N GLN A 29 10.44 16.47 5.96
CA GLN A 29 11.69 15.87 5.50
C GLN A 29 11.73 15.78 3.97
N PRO A 30 11.71 16.91 3.25
CA PRO A 30 11.69 16.92 1.79
C PRO A 30 12.97 16.32 1.19
N LEU A 31 14.13 16.56 1.82
CA LEU A 31 15.41 15.99 1.38
C LEU A 31 15.40 14.46 1.50
N ALA A 32 14.89 13.91 2.60
CA ALA A 32 14.78 12.46 2.79
C ALA A 32 13.85 11.82 1.75
N PHE A 33 12.75 12.49 1.41
CA PHE A 33 11.83 12.02 0.38
C PHE A 33 12.53 11.94 -0.99
N VAL A 34 13.24 12.99 -1.40
CA VAL A 34 13.96 12.99 -2.69
C VAL A 34 15.01 11.89 -2.75
N ILE A 35 15.79 11.72 -1.68
CA ILE A 35 16.81 10.66 -1.61
C ILE A 35 16.15 9.27 -1.68
N PHE A 36 15.08 9.05 -0.92
CA PHE A 36 14.34 7.78 -0.92
C PHE A 36 13.73 7.48 -2.29
N PHE A 37 13.13 8.48 -2.94
CA PHE A 37 12.50 8.31 -4.25
C PHE A 37 13.51 7.98 -5.34
N ILE A 38 14.69 8.62 -5.33
CA ILE A 38 15.77 8.29 -6.26
C ILE A 38 16.29 6.87 -6.00
N ALA A 39 16.50 6.50 -4.72
CA ALA A 39 16.95 5.16 -4.35
C ALA A 39 15.91 4.09 -4.75
N ALA A 40 14.62 4.34 -4.52
CA ALA A 40 13.53 3.45 -4.93
C ALA A 40 13.50 3.28 -6.47
N THR A 41 13.75 4.34 -7.23
CA THR A 41 13.84 4.25 -8.69
C THR A 41 15.03 3.40 -9.13
N ALA A 42 16.16 3.50 -8.43
CA ALA A 42 17.33 2.66 -8.69
C ALA A 42 17.12 1.19 -8.32
N GLU A 43 16.48 0.91 -7.18
CA GLU A 43 16.14 -0.45 -6.72
C GLU A 43 15.10 -1.13 -7.62
N GLY A 44 14.16 -0.35 -8.16
CA GLY A 44 13.16 -0.84 -9.11
C GLY A 44 13.76 -1.32 -10.44
N ASN A 45 15.06 -1.11 -10.68
CA ASN A 45 15.78 -1.46 -11.92
C ASN A 45 15.06 -0.95 -13.19
N ARG A 46 14.37 0.19 -13.10
CA ARG A 46 13.64 0.80 -14.22
C ARG A 46 14.43 1.97 -14.80
N THR A 47 14.21 2.24 -16.09
CA THR A 47 14.73 3.44 -16.76
C THR A 47 14.36 4.69 -15.94
N PRO A 48 15.32 5.55 -15.55
CA PRO A 48 16.67 5.75 -16.11
C PRO A 48 17.81 4.85 -15.56
N PHE A 49 17.54 4.00 -14.57
CA PHE A 49 18.51 3.16 -13.85
C PHE A 49 18.37 1.65 -14.16
N ASP A 50 17.98 1.34 -15.40
CA ASP A 50 17.79 -0.01 -15.88
C ASP A 50 19.11 -0.55 -16.45
N LEU A 51 19.95 -1.08 -15.55
CA LEU A 51 21.29 -1.55 -15.88
C LEU A 51 21.31 -3.03 -16.28
N ALA A 52 20.40 -3.83 -15.71
CA ALA A 52 20.34 -5.27 -15.95
C ALA A 52 19.72 -5.63 -17.32
N GLU A 53 18.84 -4.80 -17.88
CA GLU A 53 18.26 -5.00 -19.22
C GLU A 53 19.12 -4.36 -20.33
N ALA A 54 19.87 -3.30 -20.03
CA ALA A 54 20.43 -2.40 -21.05
C ALA A 54 21.97 -2.44 -21.20
N ASP A 55 22.69 -3.31 -20.51
CA ASP A 55 24.14 -3.40 -20.69
C ASP A 55 24.45 -3.87 -22.12
N SER A 56 24.99 -2.95 -22.91
CA SER A 56 25.06 -3.02 -24.38
C SER A 56 26.13 -3.99 -24.89
N GLU A 57 26.85 -4.61 -23.96
CA GLU A 57 27.93 -5.56 -24.19
C GLU A 57 27.45 -7.03 -24.20
N ILE A 58 26.20 -7.30 -23.81
CA ILE A 58 25.59 -8.64 -23.84
C ILE A 58 24.15 -8.53 -24.37
N VAL A 59 23.83 -9.28 -25.42
CA VAL A 59 22.53 -9.24 -26.12
C VAL A 59 21.36 -9.49 -25.14
N ALA A 60 20.71 -8.41 -24.69
CA ALA A 60 19.47 -8.39 -23.91
C ALA A 60 19.44 -9.26 -22.63
N GLY A 61 20.61 -9.45 -21.98
CA GLY A 61 20.74 -10.03 -20.64
C GLY A 61 19.89 -11.27 -20.38
N PHE A 62 19.12 -11.28 -19.28
CA PHE A 62 18.25 -12.39 -18.91
C PHE A 62 17.06 -12.60 -19.88
N ALA A 63 16.72 -11.62 -20.72
CA ALA A 63 15.61 -11.74 -21.66
C ALA A 63 15.91 -12.70 -22.82
N THR A 64 17.19 -13.03 -23.08
CA THR A 64 17.59 -14.03 -24.07
C THR A 64 17.85 -15.41 -23.47
N GLU A 65 18.10 -15.48 -22.16
CA GLU A 65 18.38 -16.73 -21.44
C GLU A 65 17.12 -17.46 -20.96
N TYR A 66 16.03 -16.74 -20.66
CA TYR A 66 14.81 -17.31 -20.12
C TYR A 66 13.62 -17.19 -21.09
N SER A 67 12.79 -18.24 -21.15
CA SER A 67 11.59 -18.29 -22.00
C SER A 67 10.35 -18.79 -21.24
N GLY A 68 9.16 -18.48 -21.79
CA GLY A 68 7.87 -18.97 -21.29
C GLY A 68 7.52 -18.50 -19.88
N MET A 69 7.18 -19.43 -18.98
CA MET A 69 6.71 -19.12 -17.62
C MET A 69 7.81 -18.50 -16.74
N ARG A 70 9.07 -18.90 -16.92
CA ARG A 70 10.21 -18.32 -16.16
C ARG A 70 10.41 -16.85 -16.52
N PHE A 71 10.31 -16.51 -17.80
CA PHE A 71 10.29 -15.13 -18.28
C PHE A 71 9.12 -14.33 -17.68
N GLY A 72 7.92 -14.92 -17.64
CA GLY A 72 6.74 -14.29 -17.02
C GLY A 72 6.92 -13.93 -15.54
N PHE A 73 7.61 -14.78 -14.75
CA PHE A 73 7.87 -14.48 -13.34
C PHE A 73 8.87 -13.34 -13.13
N PHE A 74 9.84 -13.15 -14.03
CA PHE A 74 10.75 -11.99 -13.96
C PHE A 74 10.00 -10.67 -14.14
N PHE A 75 9.14 -10.57 -15.17
CA PHE A 75 8.31 -9.37 -15.36
C PHE A 75 7.33 -9.16 -14.21
N PHE A 76 6.69 -10.23 -13.75
CA PHE A 76 5.78 -10.14 -12.60
C PHE A 76 6.50 -9.61 -11.35
N ALA A 77 7.67 -10.13 -11.02
CA ALA A 77 8.46 -9.68 -9.88
C ALA A 77 8.86 -8.20 -10.01
N GLU A 78 9.24 -7.77 -11.22
CA GLU A 78 9.61 -6.38 -11.51
C GLU A 78 8.42 -5.41 -11.47
N TYR A 79 7.19 -5.86 -11.72
CA TYR A 79 5.99 -5.04 -11.51
C TYR A 79 5.60 -4.99 -10.03
N VAL A 80 5.75 -6.11 -9.31
CA VAL A 80 5.50 -6.18 -7.86
C VAL A 80 6.49 -5.29 -7.11
N SER A 81 7.78 -5.26 -7.49
CA SER A 81 8.77 -4.39 -6.84
C SER A 81 8.40 -2.92 -6.96
N VAL A 82 7.98 -2.44 -8.14
CA VAL A 82 7.52 -1.05 -8.35
C VAL A 82 6.29 -0.73 -7.50
N PHE A 83 5.35 -1.69 -7.39
CA PHE A 83 4.18 -1.53 -6.54
C PHE A 83 4.55 -1.44 -5.05
N VAL A 84 5.44 -2.33 -4.57
CA VAL A 84 5.91 -2.34 -3.17
C VAL A 84 6.67 -1.05 -2.84
N LEU A 85 7.56 -0.60 -3.72
CA LEU A 85 8.30 0.66 -3.53
C LEU A 85 7.37 1.88 -3.49
N SER A 86 6.34 1.89 -4.34
CA SER A 86 5.29 2.92 -4.33
C SER A 86 4.48 2.87 -3.02
N ALA A 87 4.11 1.68 -2.55
CA ALA A 87 3.42 1.50 -1.28
C ALA A 87 4.27 1.94 -0.08
N LEU A 88 5.57 1.63 -0.08
CA LEU A 88 6.52 2.09 0.95
C LEU A 88 6.67 3.62 0.92
N THR A 89 6.76 4.23 -0.27
CA THR A 89 6.81 5.69 -0.41
C THR A 89 5.58 6.34 0.23
N VAL A 90 4.39 5.80 -0.03
CA VAL A 90 3.12 6.32 0.50
C VAL A 90 3.01 6.15 2.02
N THR A 91 3.41 5.00 2.55
CA THR A 91 3.36 4.75 4.00
C THR A 91 4.38 5.59 4.78
N LEU A 92 5.58 5.78 4.24
CA LEU A 92 6.66 6.50 4.92
C LEU A 92 6.55 8.02 4.82
N PHE A 93 5.99 8.57 3.73
CA PHE A 93 6.02 10.02 3.49
C PHE A 93 4.65 10.69 3.30
N PHE A 94 3.63 9.96 2.83
CA PHE A 94 2.32 10.51 2.44
C PHE A 94 1.18 10.02 3.33
N GLY A 95 1.47 9.60 4.56
CA GLY A 95 0.45 9.25 5.55
C GLY A 95 -0.42 8.05 5.20
N GLY A 96 0.03 7.11 4.36
CA GLY A 96 -0.67 5.84 4.14
C GLY A 96 -2.14 6.00 3.75
N TRP A 97 -3.03 5.46 4.59
CA TRP A 97 -4.49 5.50 4.46
C TRP A 97 -5.13 6.83 4.93
N ASN A 98 -4.37 7.77 5.48
CA ASN A 98 -4.93 9.04 5.93
C ASN A 98 -5.35 9.88 4.73
N ALA A 99 -6.57 10.41 4.76
CA ALA A 99 -7.02 11.34 3.72
C ALA A 99 -6.22 12.67 3.81
N PRO A 100 -6.00 13.38 2.69
CA PRO A 100 -5.36 14.70 2.69
C PRO A 100 -6.16 15.77 3.45
N VAL A 101 -7.47 15.54 3.56
CA VAL A 101 -8.41 16.38 4.30
C VAL A 101 -9.19 15.45 5.22
N ASP A 102 -9.29 15.82 6.50
CA ASP A 102 -9.99 15.01 7.49
C ASP A 102 -11.49 15.01 7.20
N GLY A 103 -11.98 13.95 6.54
CA GLY A 103 -13.39 13.79 6.22
C GLY A 103 -14.27 13.79 7.47
N ASN A 104 -13.69 13.47 8.64
CA ASN A 104 -14.38 13.52 9.93
C ASN A 104 -14.69 14.94 10.40
N GLU A 105 -13.93 15.96 10.02
CA GLU A 105 -14.30 17.36 10.30
C GLU A 105 -15.47 17.83 9.43
N ILE A 106 -15.51 17.39 8.16
CA ILE A 106 -16.62 17.69 7.24
C ILE A 106 -17.90 16.94 7.65
N LEU A 107 -17.79 15.68 8.07
CA LEU A 107 -18.92 14.87 8.57
C LEU A 107 -19.41 15.33 9.95
N ARG A 108 -18.53 15.83 10.83
CA ARG A 108 -18.90 16.51 12.09
C ARG A 108 -19.58 17.85 11.83
N TRP A 109 -19.12 18.64 10.86
CA TRP A 109 -19.80 19.85 10.40
C TRP A 109 -21.21 19.56 9.86
N LEU A 110 -21.41 18.37 9.28
CA LEU A 110 -22.70 17.86 8.79
C LEU A 110 -23.51 17.02 9.81
N ASN A 111 -23.03 16.81 11.05
CA ASN A 111 -23.67 15.98 12.08
C ASN A 111 -24.04 14.54 11.66
N LEU A 112 -23.34 13.93 10.70
CA LEU A 112 -23.60 12.57 10.22
C LEU A 112 -22.51 11.59 10.67
N VAL A 113 -22.14 11.61 11.96
CA VAL A 113 -21.13 10.70 12.53
C VAL A 113 -21.72 9.29 12.65
N PRO A 114 -21.26 8.30 11.88
CA PRO A 114 -21.68 6.92 12.05
C PRO A 114 -21.01 6.32 13.30
N PRO A 115 -21.72 5.52 14.11
CA PRO A 115 -21.15 4.86 15.27
C PRO A 115 -20.04 3.91 14.86
N SER A 116 -18.85 4.11 15.42
CA SER A 116 -17.69 3.23 15.29
C SER A 116 -17.96 1.89 15.98
N GLY A 117 -18.69 1.00 15.30
CA GLY A 117 -18.86 -0.40 15.66
C GLY A 117 -17.73 -1.24 15.06
N ALA A 118 -16.51 -1.07 15.58
CA ALA A 118 -15.41 -1.95 15.21
C ALA A 118 -15.68 -3.35 15.78
N ILE A 119 -15.99 -4.31 14.91
CA ILE A 119 -15.97 -5.73 15.28
C ILE A 119 -14.50 -6.15 15.25
N ASP A 120 -13.94 -6.40 16.43
CA ASP A 120 -12.56 -6.89 16.58
C ASP A 120 -12.45 -8.33 16.08
N LEU A 121 -12.17 -8.47 14.77
CA LEU A 121 -11.98 -9.75 14.07
C LEU A 121 -10.77 -10.54 14.61
N GLY A 122 -9.89 -9.90 15.39
CA GLY A 122 -8.70 -10.53 15.99
C GLY A 122 -9.01 -11.54 17.11
N SER A 123 -10.19 -11.47 17.73
CA SER A 123 -10.56 -12.36 18.84
C SER A 123 -11.02 -13.75 18.41
N LEU A 124 -11.17 -14.01 17.10
CA LEU A 124 -11.78 -15.23 16.55
C LEU A 124 -10.78 -16.32 16.16
N GLY A 125 -9.46 -16.06 16.22
CA GLY A 125 -8.39 -17.07 16.10
C GLY A 125 -8.61 -18.11 14.99
N LEU A 126 -8.43 -19.40 15.34
CA LEU A 126 -8.67 -20.54 14.43
C LEU A 126 -10.13 -20.67 13.97
N GLY A 127 -11.10 -20.15 14.74
CA GLY A 127 -12.52 -20.18 14.40
C GLY A 127 -12.85 -19.34 13.16
N LEU A 128 -12.10 -18.25 12.93
CA LEU A 128 -12.23 -17.41 11.74
C LEU A 128 -11.80 -18.17 10.47
N LEU A 129 -10.76 -19.02 10.57
CA LEU A 129 -10.33 -19.88 9.47
C LEU A 129 -11.38 -20.95 9.11
N PHE A 130 -12.02 -21.58 10.10
CA PHE A 130 -13.11 -22.52 9.85
C PHE A 130 -14.35 -21.82 9.28
N LEU A 131 -14.67 -20.61 9.72
CA LEU A 131 -15.77 -19.80 9.15
C LEU A 131 -15.50 -19.41 7.69
N ILE A 132 -14.27 -19.03 7.35
CA ILE A 132 -13.90 -18.71 5.96
C ILE A 132 -13.87 -19.96 5.09
N ALA A 133 -13.36 -21.09 5.60
CA ALA A 133 -13.20 -22.32 4.81
C ALA A 133 -14.50 -23.11 4.64
N LEU A 134 -15.31 -23.23 5.70
CA LEU A 134 -16.54 -24.05 5.72
C LEU A 134 -17.82 -23.23 5.63
N GLY A 135 -17.80 -21.93 5.97
CA GLY A 135 -18.97 -21.06 5.88
C GLY A 135 -19.56 -20.96 4.47
N PRO A 136 -18.75 -20.69 3.42
CA PRO A 136 -19.26 -20.59 2.05
C PRO A 136 -19.89 -21.91 1.56
N PRO A 137 -19.24 -23.08 1.65
CA PRO A 137 -19.86 -24.34 1.23
C PRO A 137 -21.16 -24.67 1.97
N VAL A 138 -21.19 -24.46 3.29
CA VAL A 138 -22.37 -24.76 4.12
C VAL A 138 -23.53 -23.83 3.78
N LEU A 139 -23.29 -22.53 3.63
CA LEU A 139 -24.32 -21.55 3.32
C LEU A 139 -24.88 -21.75 1.89
N ILE A 140 -24.04 -22.13 0.93
CA ILE A 140 -24.47 -22.49 -0.43
C ILE A 140 -25.44 -23.67 -0.38
N VAL A 141 -25.12 -24.72 0.39
CA VAL A 141 -26.00 -25.89 0.54
C VAL A 141 -27.30 -25.50 1.25
N LEU A 142 -27.23 -24.77 2.36
CA LEU A 142 -28.42 -24.32 3.10
C LEU A 142 -29.36 -23.46 2.25
N LEU A 143 -28.81 -22.54 1.44
CA LEU A 143 -29.58 -21.72 0.52
C LEU A 143 -30.14 -22.52 -0.66
N ALA A 144 -29.48 -23.62 -1.07
CA ALA A 144 -29.95 -24.52 -2.12
C ALA A 144 -31.05 -25.50 -1.67
N LEU A 145 -31.06 -25.91 -0.39
CA LEU A 145 -31.96 -26.93 0.15
C LEU A 145 -33.46 -26.64 -0.09
N PRO A 146 -33.97 -25.41 0.14
CA PRO A 146 -35.36 -25.10 -0.15
C PRO A 146 -35.72 -25.30 -1.63
N PHE A 147 -34.84 -24.91 -2.57
CA PHE A 147 -35.11 -25.03 -4.00
C PHE A 147 -35.04 -26.48 -4.50
N TRP A 148 -34.31 -27.34 -3.79
CA TRP A 148 -34.29 -28.78 -4.05
C TRP A 148 -35.52 -29.48 -3.48
N MET A 149 -35.93 -29.15 -2.24
CA MET A 149 -37.04 -29.82 -1.55
C MET A 149 -38.44 -29.36 -2.02
N LEU A 150 -38.62 -28.08 -2.35
CA LEU A 150 -39.94 -27.51 -2.71
C LEU A 150 -40.36 -27.79 -4.16
N ARG A 151 -39.44 -28.20 -5.04
CA ARG A 151 -39.75 -28.40 -6.47
C ARG A 151 -39.02 -29.61 -7.03
N SER A 152 -39.76 -30.70 -7.23
CA SER A 152 -39.25 -32.01 -7.65
C SER A 152 -38.72 -32.07 -9.10
N ASP A 153 -38.80 -31.00 -9.90
CA ASP A 153 -38.44 -30.99 -11.33
C ASP A 153 -36.98 -30.55 -11.62
N ARG A 154 -36.21 -30.13 -10.60
CA ARG A 154 -34.82 -29.66 -10.76
C ARG A 154 -33.81 -30.69 -10.27
N SER A 155 -32.77 -30.92 -11.07
CA SER A 155 -31.61 -31.71 -10.64
C SER A 155 -30.83 -31.00 -9.52
N PHE A 156 -30.24 -31.79 -8.62
CA PHE A 156 -29.46 -31.29 -7.47
C PHE A 156 -28.40 -30.24 -7.85
N LEU A 157 -27.76 -30.40 -9.01
CA LEU A 157 -26.78 -29.44 -9.53
C LEU A 157 -27.42 -28.09 -9.89
N ARG A 158 -28.65 -28.06 -10.41
CA ARG A 158 -29.36 -26.82 -10.74
C ARG A 158 -29.78 -26.07 -9.48
N SER A 159 -30.19 -26.76 -8.41
CA SER A 159 -30.45 -26.13 -7.10
C SER A 159 -29.18 -25.63 -6.44
N LEU A 160 -28.05 -26.34 -6.58
CA LEU A 160 -26.75 -25.89 -6.08
C LEU A 160 -26.28 -24.62 -6.80
N LEU A 161 -26.45 -24.53 -8.12
CA LEU A 161 -26.16 -23.32 -8.88
C LEU A 161 -27.02 -22.13 -8.41
N VAL A 162 -28.31 -22.34 -8.14
CA VAL A 162 -29.19 -21.30 -7.58
C VAL A 162 -28.72 -20.89 -6.18
N GLY A 163 -28.37 -21.85 -5.31
CA GLY A 163 -27.79 -21.56 -4.00
C GLY A 163 -26.46 -20.83 -4.07
N PHE A 164 -25.59 -21.16 -5.03
CA PHE A 164 -24.32 -20.48 -5.28
C PHE A 164 -24.53 -19.03 -5.73
N LEU A 165 -25.48 -18.78 -6.64
CA LEU A 165 -25.80 -17.43 -7.09
C LEU A 165 -26.42 -16.59 -5.95
N LEU A 166 -27.33 -17.17 -5.17
CA LEU A 166 -27.93 -16.51 -4.00
C LEU A 166 -26.90 -16.23 -2.90
N PHE A 167 -25.97 -17.16 -2.67
CA PHE A 167 -24.84 -16.96 -1.76
C PHE A 167 -23.98 -15.79 -2.21
N ASN A 168 -23.56 -15.75 -3.48
CA ASN A 168 -22.76 -14.63 -4.00
C ASN A 168 -23.53 -13.30 -3.93
N LEU A 169 -24.83 -13.28 -4.20
CA LEU A 169 -25.68 -12.10 -4.05
C LEU A 169 -25.73 -11.63 -2.58
N LEU A 170 -25.92 -12.56 -1.63
CA LEU A 170 -25.94 -12.26 -0.19
C LEU A 170 -24.59 -11.75 0.29
N VAL A 171 -23.49 -12.35 -0.16
CA VAL A 171 -22.13 -11.89 0.15
C VAL A 171 -21.91 -10.50 -0.41
N MET A 172 -22.30 -10.22 -1.66
CA MET A 172 -22.20 -8.88 -2.24
C MET A 172 -23.03 -7.85 -1.47
N ALA A 173 -24.24 -8.20 -1.03
CA ALA A 173 -25.08 -7.34 -0.20
C ALA A 173 -24.46 -7.11 1.19
N ALA A 174 -23.93 -8.17 1.82
CA ALA A 174 -23.27 -8.08 3.12
C ALA A 174 -21.97 -7.27 3.06
N VAL A 175 -21.17 -7.43 2.00
CA VAL A 175 -20.00 -6.59 1.72
C VAL A 175 -20.42 -5.14 1.48
N GLY A 176 -21.51 -4.90 0.75
CA GLY A 176 -22.07 -3.57 0.56
C GLY A 176 -22.51 -2.90 1.87
N VAL A 177 -23.21 -3.65 2.74
CA VAL A 177 -23.61 -3.18 4.08
C VAL A 177 -22.39 -2.96 4.98
N TRP A 178 -21.41 -3.87 4.92
CA TRP A 178 -20.16 -3.75 5.67
C TRP A 178 -19.36 -2.52 5.24
N LEU A 179 -19.28 -2.24 3.94
CA LEU A 179 -18.66 -1.03 3.38
C LEU A 179 -19.44 0.24 3.77
N ALA A 180 -20.77 0.17 3.84
CA ALA A 180 -21.60 1.30 4.28
C ALA A 180 -21.41 1.62 5.77
N ILE A 181 -21.23 0.59 6.61
CA ILE A 181 -20.96 0.76 8.05
C ILE A 181 -19.50 1.21 8.29
N ASN A 182 -18.54 0.68 7.53
CA ASN A 182 -17.12 0.99 7.63
C ASN A 182 -16.67 1.98 6.55
N PHE A 183 -17.48 3.00 6.31
CA PHE A 183 -17.22 3.99 5.26
C PHE A 183 -15.84 4.66 5.41
N GLU A 184 -15.41 4.89 6.66
CA GLU A 184 -14.08 5.44 6.96
C GLU A 184 -12.94 4.52 6.50
N ALA A 185 -13.06 3.20 6.73
CA ALA A 185 -12.05 2.24 6.28
C ALA A 185 -12.01 2.12 4.75
N ALA A 186 -13.17 2.18 4.09
CA ALA A 186 -13.27 2.19 2.63
C ALA A 186 -12.61 3.44 2.02
N ILE A 187 -12.84 4.62 2.62
CA ILE A 187 -12.18 5.87 2.22
C ILE A 187 -10.67 5.78 2.42
N GLY A 188 -10.22 5.25 3.56
CA GLY A 188 -8.79 5.10 3.84
C GLY A 188 -8.10 4.17 2.84
N LEU A 189 -8.74 3.05 2.50
CA LEU A 189 -8.25 2.11 1.49
C LEU A 189 -8.20 2.76 0.10
N PHE A 190 -9.25 3.51 -0.26
CA PHE A 190 -9.29 4.26 -1.52
C PHE A 190 -8.12 5.24 -1.61
N TRP A 191 -7.86 6.03 -0.57
CA TRP A 191 -6.74 6.98 -0.56
C TRP A 191 -5.39 6.30 -0.60
N PHE A 192 -5.21 5.18 0.11
CA PHE A 192 -3.98 4.41 0.05
C PHE A 192 -3.70 3.95 -1.39
N PHE A 193 -4.65 3.27 -2.02
CA PHE A 193 -4.47 2.81 -3.40
C PHE A 193 -4.33 3.97 -4.37
N ALA A 194 -5.11 5.04 -4.25
CA ALA A 194 -5.02 6.20 -5.13
C ALA A 194 -3.62 6.84 -5.09
N LYS A 195 -3.05 7.02 -3.89
CA LYS A 195 -1.68 7.53 -3.73
C LYS A 195 -0.65 6.54 -4.26
N THR A 196 -0.80 5.24 -3.99
CA THR A 196 0.13 4.22 -4.51
C THR A 196 0.12 4.19 -6.05
N TYR A 197 -1.06 4.23 -6.67
CA TYR A 197 -1.19 4.30 -8.12
C TYR A 197 -0.62 5.60 -8.69
N PHE A 198 -0.76 6.73 -8.01
CA PHE A 198 -0.10 7.98 -8.41
C PHE A 198 1.43 7.80 -8.51
N PHE A 199 2.06 7.14 -7.54
CA PHE A 199 3.50 6.85 -7.61
C PHE A 199 3.84 5.84 -8.70
N VAL A 200 3.05 4.78 -8.89
CA VAL A 200 3.23 3.84 -10.01
C VAL A 200 3.17 4.57 -11.35
N VAL A 201 2.19 5.45 -11.56
CA VAL A 201 2.10 6.29 -12.76
C VAL A 201 3.31 7.20 -12.90
N THR A 202 3.82 7.75 -11.80
CA THR A 202 5.05 8.56 -11.80
C THR A 202 6.26 7.73 -12.26
N PHE A 203 6.41 6.48 -11.80
CA PHE A 203 7.46 5.56 -12.29
C PHE A 203 7.34 5.28 -13.79
N VAL A 204 6.11 5.06 -14.27
CA VAL A 204 5.84 4.87 -15.71
C VAL A 204 6.13 6.15 -16.51
N TRP A 205 5.85 7.32 -15.94
CA TRP A 205 6.11 8.60 -16.59
C TRP A 205 7.60 8.92 -16.67
N MET A 206 8.37 8.64 -15.61
CA MET A 206 9.83 8.82 -15.59
C MET A 206 10.53 8.01 -16.68
N ARG A 207 10.01 6.82 -17.00
CA ARG A 207 10.49 5.99 -18.12
C ARG A 207 10.40 6.71 -19.47
N GLY A 208 9.38 7.54 -19.67
CA GLY A 208 9.17 8.27 -20.90
C GLY A 208 9.93 9.60 -21.00
N THR A 209 10.44 10.14 -19.88
CA THR A 209 10.98 11.51 -19.83
C THR A 209 12.50 11.57 -19.60
N LEU A 210 13.07 10.64 -18.83
CA LEU A 210 14.48 10.72 -18.43
C LEU A 210 15.38 9.90 -19.36
N PRO A 211 16.52 10.47 -19.82
CA PRO A 211 17.51 9.71 -20.57
C PRO A 211 18.18 8.66 -19.67
N ARG A 212 18.65 7.57 -20.28
CA ARG A 212 19.38 6.50 -19.59
C ARG A 212 20.72 7.01 -19.04
N VAL A 213 21.05 6.64 -17.82
CA VAL A 213 22.30 7.05 -17.14
C VAL A 213 23.29 5.89 -17.13
N ARG A 214 24.57 6.18 -17.39
CA ARG A 214 25.66 5.19 -17.34
C ARG A 214 25.98 4.77 -15.90
N ILE A 215 26.32 3.49 -15.69
CA ILE A 215 26.67 2.91 -14.37
C ILE A 215 27.68 3.77 -13.60
N ASP A 216 28.75 4.21 -14.26
CA ASP A 216 29.80 5.01 -13.62
C ASP A 216 29.27 6.34 -13.06
N GLN A 217 28.32 6.97 -13.77
CA GLN A 217 27.68 8.21 -13.34
C GLN A 217 26.70 7.96 -12.20
N LEU A 218 25.95 6.86 -12.25
CA LEU A 218 25.05 6.43 -11.19
C LEU A 218 25.81 6.15 -9.90
N MET A 219 26.87 5.35 -9.96
CA MET A 219 27.71 5.03 -8.82
C MET A 219 28.42 6.26 -8.26
N GLY A 220 28.92 7.13 -9.15
CA GLY A 220 29.48 8.43 -8.75
C GLY A 220 28.46 9.30 -8.03
N PHE A 221 27.23 9.38 -8.52
CA PHE A 221 26.14 10.14 -7.89
C PHE A 221 25.73 9.53 -6.53
N ALA A 222 25.58 8.21 -6.46
CA ALA A 222 25.20 7.51 -5.24
C ALA A 222 26.22 7.71 -4.11
N TRP A 223 27.50 7.51 -4.39
CA TRP A 223 28.55 7.58 -3.38
C TRP A 223 28.98 9.00 -3.03
N LYS A 224 29.00 9.93 -3.99
CA LYS A 224 29.47 11.29 -3.74
C LYS A 224 28.38 12.24 -3.28
N TRP A 225 27.12 11.99 -3.66
CA TRP A 225 26.01 12.91 -3.37
C TRP A 225 24.95 12.28 -2.47
N LEU A 226 24.35 11.15 -2.86
CA LEU A 226 23.23 10.58 -2.11
C LEU A 226 23.63 10.12 -0.71
N LEU A 227 24.74 9.38 -0.58
CA LEU A 227 25.18 8.84 0.71
C LEU A 227 25.54 9.97 1.69
N PRO A 228 26.41 10.94 1.37
CA PRO A 228 26.70 12.05 2.27
C PRO A 228 25.47 12.90 2.61
N ALA A 229 24.60 13.15 1.63
CA ALA A 229 23.35 13.90 1.85
C ALA A 229 22.41 13.16 2.82
N SER A 230 22.30 11.84 2.72
CA SER A 230 21.45 11.04 3.63
C SER A 230 21.95 11.08 5.06
N VAL A 231 23.27 10.99 5.26
CA VAL A 231 23.92 11.05 6.56
C VAL A 231 23.77 12.45 7.16
N LEU A 232 23.99 13.49 6.36
CA LEU A 232 23.78 14.88 6.77
C LEU A 232 22.33 15.13 7.18
N ASN A 233 21.37 14.64 6.39
CA ASN A 233 19.94 14.74 6.72
C ASN A 233 19.61 14.06 8.06
N LEU A 234 20.23 12.90 8.35
CA LEU A 234 20.08 12.19 9.61
C LEU A 234 20.55 13.06 10.78
N PHE A 235 21.75 13.65 10.70
CA PHE A 235 22.26 14.54 11.74
C PHE A 235 21.39 15.78 11.95
N ILE A 236 20.96 16.43 10.86
CA ILE A 236 20.06 17.59 10.94
C ILE A 236 18.76 17.20 11.65
N THR A 237 18.18 16.06 11.30
CA THR A 237 16.94 15.57 11.92
C THR A 237 17.15 15.30 13.42
N ALA A 238 18.26 14.68 13.79
CA ALA A 238 18.58 14.40 15.19
C ALA A 238 18.72 15.70 16.01
N ILE A 239 19.43 16.69 15.46
CA ILE A 239 19.58 18.01 16.09
C ILE A 239 18.23 18.72 16.20
N ALA A 240 17.42 18.70 15.15
CA ALA A 240 16.09 19.33 15.15
C ALA A 240 15.16 18.72 16.22
N ILE A 241 15.17 17.40 16.37
CA ILE A 241 14.38 16.72 17.42
C ILE A 241 14.88 17.12 18.80
N LEU A 242 16.19 17.14 19.02
CA LEU A 242 16.78 17.51 20.30
C LEU A 242 16.47 18.97 20.65
N GLY A 243 16.64 19.90 19.69
CA GLY A 243 16.26 21.30 19.85
C GLY A 243 14.78 21.48 20.16
N ALA A 244 13.89 20.74 19.49
CA ALA A 244 12.46 20.77 19.77
C ALA A 244 12.13 20.27 21.20
N ARG A 245 12.82 19.23 21.69
CA ARG A 245 12.65 18.73 23.07
C ARG A 245 13.14 19.74 24.12
N VAL A 246 14.26 20.43 23.83
CA VAL A 246 14.78 21.50 24.70
C VAL A 246 13.79 22.67 24.77
N ILE A 247 13.27 23.13 23.63
CA ILE A 247 12.27 24.21 23.59
C ILE A 247 10.99 23.83 24.34
N ARG A 248 10.57 22.56 24.28
CA ARG A 248 9.41 22.04 25.02
C ARG A 248 9.66 21.85 26.52
N GLY A 249 10.87 22.09 27.02
CA GLY A 249 11.21 21.93 28.43
C GLY A 249 11.29 20.48 28.91
N GLU A 250 11.34 19.51 27.98
CA GLU A 250 11.42 18.07 28.28
C GLU A 250 12.85 17.62 28.64
N LEU A 251 13.85 18.48 28.40
CA LEU A 251 15.26 18.28 28.72
C LEU A 251 15.80 19.53 29.41
N THR A 252 16.23 19.40 30.66
CA THR A 252 17.13 20.38 31.30
C THR A 252 18.56 20.08 30.85
N LEU A 253 19.24 21.07 30.27
CA LEU A 253 20.68 21.01 30.01
C LEU A 253 21.46 20.84 31.32
#